data_AF-A0A0R3T8B8-F1
#
_entry.id   AF-A0A0R3T8B8-F1
#
_cell.length_a   1.000
_cell.length_b   1.000
_cell.length_c   1.000
_cell.angle_alpha   90.00
_cell.angle_beta   90.00
_cell.angle_gamma   90.00
#
_symmetry.space_group_name_H-M   'P 1'
#
loop_
_entity.id
_entity.type
_entity.pdbx_description
1 polymer ?
#
loop_
_entity_poly.entity_id
_entity_poly.type
_entity_poly.pdbx_seq_one_letter_code
_entity_poly.pdbx_strand_id
1 'polypeptide(L)'
;MERDDFRNQKIQEFVNRVRTTPYGAMIEPVDAAKIAKLFLRARKFDVTRALELYKSYRHMRYSNQLEAIDPLEDGVRRELLSEKFTVLLRVVIWFFCSADGAKFIKCVYASA
;
A
#
# COMPACT_ATOMS: atom_id res chain seq x y z
N MET A 1 -26.15 2.53 4.86
CA MET A 1 -25.36 3.05 5.99
C MET A 1 -24.55 1.93 6.66
N GLU A 2 -25.17 0.81 7.02
CA GLU A 2 -24.53 -0.34 7.72
C GLU A 2 -23.24 -0.91 7.10
N ARG A 3 -23.09 -0.87 5.77
CA ARG A 3 -21.89 -1.40 5.08
C ARG A 3 -20.65 -0.56 5.35
N ASP A 4 -20.79 0.76 5.50
CA ASP A 4 -19.66 1.65 5.79
C ASP A 4 -19.21 1.51 7.24
N ASP A 5 -20.17 1.35 8.16
CA ASP A 5 -19.89 1.13 9.58
C ASP A 5 -19.16 -0.19 9.81
N PHE A 6 -19.59 -1.27 9.15
CA PHE A 6 -18.90 -2.56 9.18
C PHE A 6 -17.45 -2.45 8.67
N ARG A 7 -17.23 -1.75 7.56
CA ARG A 7 -15.88 -1.54 7.01
C ARG A 7 -15.01 -0.72 7.95
N ASN A 8 -15.56 0.34 8.53
CA ASN A 8 -14.85 1.21 9.46
C ASN A 8 -14.49 0.44 10.74
N GLN A 9 -15.38 -0.40 11.26
CA GLN A 9 -15.10 -1.27 12.40
C GLN A 9 -13.91 -2.21 12.11
N LYS A 10 -13.90 -2.86 10.93
CA LYS A 10 -12.82 -3.76 10.52
C LYS A 10 -11.49 -3.04 10.32
N ILE A 11 -11.52 -1.81 9.81
CA ILE A 11 -10.34 -0.95 9.68
C ILE A 11 -9.75 -0.65 11.06
N GLN A 12 -10.58 -0.24 12.02
CA GLN A 12 -10.12 0.05 13.39
C GLN A 12 -9.56 -1.21 14.08
N GLU A 13 -10.24 -2.35 13.93
CA GLU A 13 -9.79 -3.63 14.46
C GLU A 13 -8.39 -4.00 13.93
N PHE A 14 -8.18 -3.87 12.62
CA PHE A 14 -6.88 -4.11 11.98
C PHE A 14 -5.81 -3.14 12.48
N VAL A 15 -6.09 -1.83 12.53
CA VAL A 15 -5.13 -0.82 12.98
C VAL A 15 -4.68 -1.08 14.42
N ASN A 16 -5.61 -1.44 15.31
CA ASN A 16 -5.29 -1.80 16.69
C ASN A 16 -4.38 -3.03 16.77
N ARG A 17 -4.64 -4.07 15.95
CA ARG A 17 -3.79 -5.28 15.87
C ARG A 17 -2.41 -5.00 15.26
N VAL A 18 -2.32 -4.05 14.34
CA VAL A 18 -1.03 -3.66 13.75
C VAL A 18 -0.18 -2.91 14.77
N ARG A 19 -0.78 -2.01 15.57
CA ARG A 19 -0.07 -1.25 16.61
C ARG A 19 0.58 -2.13 17.69
N THR A 20 0.03 -3.31 17.97
CA THR A 20 0.64 -4.28 18.90
C THR A 20 1.80 -5.07 18.30
N THR A 21 2.07 -4.92 17.00
CA THR A 21 3.17 -5.58 16.30
C THR A 21 4.42 -4.67 16.30
N PRO A 22 5.65 -5.20 16.45
CA PRO A 22 6.88 -4.40 16.60
C PRO A 22 7.13 -3.37 15.49
N TYR A 23 6.66 -3.63 14.26
CA TYR A 23 6.82 -2.72 13.12
C TYR A 23 5.60 -1.82 12.86
N GLY A 24 4.51 -1.99 13.61
CA GLY A 24 3.27 -1.25 13.41
C GLY A 24 3.10 -0.04 14.34
N ALA A 25 3.89 0.05 15.41
CA ALA A 25 3.83 1.15 16.38
C ALA A 25 4.29 2.51 15.80
N MET A 26 5.16 2.49 14.79
CA MET A 26 5.71 3.69 14.13
C MET A 26 4.88 4.20 12.95
N ILE A 27 3.72 3.60 12.67
CA ILE A 27 2.91 3.99 11.51
C ILE A 27 2.02 5.17 11.89
N GLU A 28 2.17 6.27 11.14
CA GLU A 28 1.33 7.44 11.26
C GLU A 28 -0.16 7.07 11.10
N PRO A 29 -1.06 7.63 11.92
CA PRO A 29 -2.46 7.23 11.96
C PRO A 29 -3.19 7.40 10.61
N VAL A 30 -2.78 8.40 9.82
CA VAL A 30 -3.32 8.65 8.47
C VAL A 30 -2.93 7.52 7.50
N ASP A 31 -1.70 7.04 7.58
CA ASP A 31 -1.21 5.96 6.71
C ASP A 31 -1.69 4.59 7.18
N ALA A 32 -1.85 4.39 8.49
CA ALA A 32 -2.41 3.17 9.06
C ALA A 32 -3.80 2.87 8.48
N ALA A 33 -4.65 3.89 8.33
CA ALA A 33 -5.98 3.72 7.73
C ALA A 33 -5.93 3.36 6.24
N LYS A 34 -5.00 3.96 5.47
CA LYS A 34 -4.82 3.63 4.04
C LYS A 34 -4.32 2.20 3.86
N ILE A 35 -3.29 1.84 4.64
CA ILE A 35 -2.71 0.49 4.68
C ILE A 35 -3.81 -0.53 5.02
N ALA A 36 -4.56 -0.29 6.09
CA ALA A 36 -5.66 -1.17 6.51
C ALA A 36 -6.65 -1.43 5.38
N LYS A 37 -7.08 -0.38 4.65
CA LYS A 37 -8.00 -0.51 3.51
C LYS A 37 -7.43 -1.39 2.40
N LEU A 38 -6.14 -1.29 2.08
CA LEU A 38 -5.50 -2.10 1.04
C LEU A 38 -5.48 -3.59 1.41
N PHE A 39 -4.97 -3.91 2.60
CA PHE A 39 -4.86 -5.29 3.07
C PHE A 39 -6.22 -5.94 3.31
N LEU A 40 -7.17 -5.20 3.89
CA LEU A 40 -8.54 -5.69 4.09
C LEU A 40 -9.24 -5.95 2.76
N ARG A 41 -9.12 -5.07 1.76
CA ARG A 41 -9.70 -5.31 0.42
C ARG A 41 -9.13 -6.57 -0.23
N ALA A 42 -7.82 -6.79 -0.14
CA ALA A 42 -7.15 -7.97 -0.70
C ALA A 42 -7.59 -9.30 -0.04
N ARG A 43 -8.12 -9.25 1.19
CA ARG A 43 -8.60 -10.42 1.95
C ARG A 43 -10.09 -10.36 2.28
N LYS A 44 -10.88 -9.64 1.46
CA LYS A 44 -12.35 -9.56 1.59
C LYS A 44 -12.81 -9.15 3.00
N PHE A 45 -12.07 -8.26 3.65
CA PHE A 45 -12.31 -7.72 5.00
C PHE A 45 -12.16 -8.75 6.16
N ASP A 46 -11.44 -9.84 5.94
CA ASP A 46 -10.98 -10.73 7.01
C ASP A 46 -9.74 -10.15 7.72
N VAL A 47 -9.88 -9.78 9.00
CA VAL A 47 -8.84 -9.08 9.77
C VAL A 47 -7.64 -9.96 10.05
N THR A 48 -7.85 -11.24 10.41
CA THR A 48 -6.76 -12.16 10.75
C THR A 48 -5.89 -12.45 9.53
N ARG A 49 -6.53 -12.78 8.41
CA ARG A 49 -5.81 -13.03 7.15
C ARG A 49 -5.15 -11.78 6.59
N ALA A 50 -5.78 -10.60 6.75
CA ALA A 50 -5.16 -9.34 6.37
C ALA A 50 -3.91 -9.05 7.22
N LEU A 51 -3.94 -9.37 8.52
CA LEU A 51 -2.81 -9.18 9.43
C LEU A 51 -1.63 -10.09 9.05
N GLU A 52 -1.89 -11.35 8.71
CA GLU A 52 -0.87 -12.28 8.22
C GLU A 52 -0.23 -11.77 6.93
N LEU A 53 -1.06 -11.32 5.98
CA LEU A 53 -0.58 -10.71 4.73
C LEU A 53 0.30 -9.48 5.00
N TYR A 54 -0.09 -8.64 5.96
CA TYR A 54 0.68 -7.47 6.37
C TYR A 54 2.05 -7.85 6.98
N LYS A 55 2.10 -8.87 7.84
CA LYS A 55 3.35 -9.37 8.43
C LYS A 55 4.29 -9.90 7.34
N SER A 56 3.80 -10.73 6.42
CA SER A 56 4.60 -11.25 5.31
C SER A 56 5.08 -10.13 4.38
N TYR A 57 4.23 -9.14 4.11
CA TYR A 57 4.60 -7.96 3.32
C TYR A 57 5.75 -7.17 3.97
N ARG A 58 5.66 -6.91 5.27
CA ARG A 58 6.72 -6.21 6.02
C ARG A 58 8.01 -7.01 6.05
N HIS A 59 7.92 -8.31 6.29
CA HIS A 59 9.09 -9.19 6.28
C HIS A 59 9.80 -9.18 4.93
N MET A 60 9.05 -9.30 3.83
CA MET A 60 9.59 -9.27 2.47
C MET A 60 10.23 -7.91 2.11
N ARG A 61 9.62 -6.80 2.53
CA ARG A 61 10.20 -5.46 2.36
C ARG A 61 11.53 -5.31 3.10
N TYR A 62 11.59 -5.78 4.33
CA TYR A 62 12.79 -5.71 5.16
C TYR A 62 13.91 -6.62 4.64
N SER A 63 13.58 -7.88 4.30
CA SER A 63 14.56 -8.86 3.82
C SER A 63 15.22 -8.45 2.50
N ASN A 64 14.48 -7.76 1.64
CA ASN A 64 14.97 -7.29 0.35
C ASN A 64 15.46 -5.83 0.39
N GLN A 65 15.53 -5.20 1.57
CA GLN A 65 15.98 -3.81 1.75
C GLN A 65 15.19 -2.80 0.91
N LEU A 66 13.90 -3.03 0.71
CA LEU A 66 13.01 -2.22 -0.13
C LEU A 66 12.25 -1.17 0.67
N GLU A 67 12.85 -0.60 1.72
CA GLU A 67 12.17 0.37 2.58
C GLU A 67 11.92 1.71 1.87
N ALA A 68 12.86 2.11 1.00
CA ALA A 68 12.73 3.27 0.12
C ALA A 68 13.29 2.92 -1.27
N ILE A 69 12.55 3.26 -2.32
CA ILE A 69 13.00 3.14 -3.71
C ILE A 69 12.91 4.53 -4.31
N ASP A 70 14.03 5.10 -4.73
CA ASP A 70 14.04 6.39 -5.42
C ASP A 70 13.79 6.16 -6.92
N PRO A 71 12.68 6.66 -7.48
CA PRO A 71 12.43 6.53 -8.91
C PRO A 71 13.40 7.34 -9.79
N LEU A 72 14.17 8.25 -9.20
CA LEU A 72 15.20 9.02 -9.90
C LEU A 72 16.58 8.36 -9.87
N GLU A 73 16.72 7.24 -9.16
CA GLU A 73 17.94 6.45 -9.18
C GLU A 73 18.17 5.87 -10.59
N ASP A 74 19.39 5.98 -11.12
CA ASP A 74 19.71 5.58 -12.49
C ASP A 74 19.50 4.09 -12.78
N GLY A 75 19.56 3.23 -11.76
CA GLY A 75 19.20 1.82 -11.88
C GLY A 75 17.71 1.63 -12.14
N VAL A 76 16.87 2.22 -11.28
CA VAL A 76 15.40 2.14 -11.38
C VAL A 76 14.90 2.81 -12.65
N ARG A 77 15.44 3.98 -13.00
CA ARG A 77 15.07 4.72 -14.22
C ARG A 77 15.33 3.91 -15.49
N ARG A 78 16.50 3.28 -15.60
CA ARG A 78 16.82 2.44 -16.77
C ARG A 78 15.89 1.25 -16.90
N GLU A 79 15.57 0.59 -15.79
CA GLU A 79 14.62 -0.54 -15.80
C GLU A 79 13.20 -0.11 -16.18
N LEU A 80 12.72 1.04 -15.67
CA LEU A 80 11.41 1.59 -16.02
C LEU A 80 11.33 2.00 -17.51
N LEU A 81 12.39 2.59 -18.06
CA LEU A 81 12.46 3.01 -19.47
C LEU A 81 12.74 1.85 -20.43
N SER A 82 13.15 0.68 -19.92
CA SER A 82 13.44 -0.51 -20.75
C SER A 82 12.19 -1.23 -21.27
N GLU A 83 10.99 -0.65 -21.09
CA GLU A 83 9.67 -1.19 -21.49
C GLU A 83 9.30 -2.54 -20.87
N LYS A 84 10.15 -3.12 -20.01
CA LYS A 84 9.87 -4.33 -19.22
C LYS A 84 8.64 -4.17 -18.32
N PHE A 85 8.37 -2.95 -17.87
CA PHE A 85 7.28 -2.62 -16.96
C PHE A 85 6.24 -1.74 -17.67
N THR A 86 5.29 -2.37 -18.37
CA THR A 86 4.20 -1.64 -19.04
C THR A 86 2.91 -1.75 -18.23
N VAL A 87 2.29 -0.61 -17.89
CA VAL A 87 0.97 -0.56 -17.23
C VAL A 87 -0.12 -0.34 -18.28
N LEU A 88 -1.04 -1.29 -18.42
CA LEU A 88 -2.15 -1.17 -19.36
C LEU A 88 -3.18 -0.15 -18.87
N LEU A 89 -3.33 0.96 -19.61
CA LEU A 89 -4.28 2.04 -19.30
C LEU A 89 -5.76 1.64 -19.45
N ARG A 90 -6.06 0.44 -19.98
CA ARG A 90 -7.42 0.05 -20.38
C ARG A 90 -8.19 -0.83 -19.41
N VAL A 91 -7.60 -1.25 -18.30
CA VAL A 91 -8.34 -1.94 -17.21
C VAL A 91 -7.93 -1.32 -15.89
N VAL A 92 -8.54 -0.18 -15.56
CA VAL A 92 -8.31 0.47 -14.28
C VAL A 92 -9.11 -0.25 -13.20
N ILE A 93 -8.64 -1.41 -12.76
CA ILE A 93 -8.86 -1.82 -11.38
C ILE A 93 -7.95 -0.90 -10.56
N TRP A 94 -8.51 0.23 -10.15
CA TRP A 94 -7.86 1.20 -9.27
C TRP A 94 -7.40 0.52 -7.97
N PHE A 95 -6.12 0.22 -7.85
CA PHE A 95 -5.42 0.21 -6.57
C PHE A 95 -4.39 1.34 -6.56
N PHE A 96 -4.89 2.57 -6.57
CA PHE A 96 -4.12 3.75 -6.20
C PHE A 96 -5.00 4.60 -5.28
N CYS A 97 -4.77 4.51 -3.97
CA CYS A 97 -5.42 5.36 -2.98
C CYS A 97 -4.48 6.52 -2.68
N SER A 98 -4.64 7.61 -3.42
CA SER A 98 -3.99 8.89 -3.15
C SER A 98 -4.71 9.62 -2.01
N ALA A 99 -3.96 10.02 -0.99
CA ALA A 99 -4.23 11.18 -0.16
C ALA A 99 -2.93 11.48 0.60
N ASP A 100 -2.28 12.58 0.25
CA ASP A 100 -1.37 13.37 1.07
C ASP A 100 -0.01 12.75 1.50
N GLY A 101 1.06 13.29 0.91
CA GLY A 101 2.29 13.61 1.65
C GLY A 101 3.55 12.80 1.41
N ALA A 102 3.48 11.61 0.82
CA ALA A 102 4.68 10.82 0.52
C ALA A 102 4.98 10.87 -0.98
N LYS A 103 6.24 11.16 -1.35
CA LYS A 103 6.76 11.12 -2.73
C LYS A 103 6.74 9.68 -3.24
N PHE A 104 5.55 9.18 -3.55
CA PHE A 104 5.32 8.03 -4.40
C PHE A 104 5.32 8.52 -5.85
N ILE A 105 5.89 7.72 -6.74
CA ILE A 105 6.00 7.93 -8.19
C ILE A 105 4.78 8.68 -8.72
N LYS A 106 4.95 9.98 -8.95
CA LYS A 106 3.96 10.83 -9.59
C LYS A 106 4.17 10.59 -11.09
N CYS A 107 3.43 9.66 -11.68
CA CYS A 107 3.29 9.63 -13.14
C CYS A 107 2.60 10.92 -13.57
N VAL A 108 3.40 11.92 -13.94
CA VAL A 108 2.92 13.08 -14.68
C VAL A 108 2.71 12.62 -16.12
N TYR A 109 1.46 12.36 -16.50
CA TYR A 109 1.10 12.33 -17.91
C TYR A 109 1.23 13.76 -18.44
N ALA A 110 2.25 14.00 -19.25
CA ALA A 110 2.29 15.17 -20.12
C ALA A 110 1.36 14.88 -21.32
N SER A 111 0.32 15.69 -21.45
CA SER A 111 -0.55 15.69 -22.62
C SER A 111 0.24 16.05 -23.88
N ALA A 112 -0.02 15.32 -24.96
CA ALA A 112 0.05 15.83 -26.32
C ALA A 112 -1.37 15.78 -26.90
#